data_AF-A0A1V5C2V6-F1
#
_entry.id   AF-A0A1V5C2V6-F1
#
_cell.length_a   1.000
_cell.length_b   1.000
_cell.length_c   1.000
_cell.angle_alpha   90.00
_cell.angle_beta   90.00
_cell.angle_gamma   90.00
#
_symmetry.space_group_name_H-M   'P 1'
#
loop_
_entity.id
_entity.type
_entity.pdbx_description
1 polymer ?
#
loop_
_entity_poly.entity_id
_entity_poly.type
_entity_poly.pdbx_seq_one_letter_code
_entity_poly.pdbx_strand_id
1 'polypeptide(L)' 'MGTIKFFTTAEVASALGMQARAVRDLCLKYLHDKENGIKAAKLGKQWRISEKDLNEFVEKLYGKARRG' A
#
# COMPACT_ATOMS: atom_id res chain seq x y z
N MET A 1 -3.36 22.60 -8.62
CA MET A 1 -2.90 21.33 -9.20
C MET A 1 -2.47 20.43 -8.06
N GLY A 2 -3.26 19.41 -7.71
CA GLY A 2 -2.89 18.48 -6.64
C GLY A 2 -1.77 17.57 -7.12
N THR A 3 -0.60 17.63 -6.49
CA THR A 3 0.50 16.71 -6.76
C THR A 3 0.12 15.34 -6.24
N ILE A 4 -0.14 14.39 -7.14
CA ILE A 4 -0.35 12.99 -6.76
C ILE A 4 1.00 12.48 -6.24
N LYS A 5 1.10 12.32 -4.91
CA LYS A 5 2.29 11.75 -4.26
C LYS A 5 2.24 10.23 -4.37
N PHE A 6 3.38 9.66 -4.75
CA PHE A 6 3.60 8.22 -4.82
C PHE A 6 4.68 7.84 -3.82
N PHE A 7 4.41 6.83 -3.00
CA PHE A 7 5.32 6.28 -2.02
C PHE A 7 5.87 4.95 -2.49
N THR A 8 7.15 4.70 -2.19
CA THR A 8 7.72 3.37 -2.44
C THR A 8 7.40 2.41 -1.31
N THR A 9 7.51 1.11 -1.55
CA THR A 9 7.39 0.11 -0.47
C THR A 9 8.34 0.34 0.69
N ALA A 10 9.50 0.96 0.46
CA ALA A 10 10.47 1.28 1.50
C ALA A 10 9.99 2.44 2.39
N GLU A 11 9.42 3.48 1.78
CA GLU A 11 8.86 4.61 2.55
C GLU A 11 7.63 4.19 3.34
N VAL A 12 6.75 3.39 2.74
CA VAL A 12 5.60 2.82 3.42
C VAL A 12 6.03 1.89 4.56
N ALA A 13 7.02 1.05 4.32
CA ALA A 13 7.60 0.20 5.35
C ALA A 13 8.14 1.02 6.53
N SER A 14 8.88 2.09 6.24
CA SER A 14 9.42 2.99 7.27
C SER A 14 8.31 3.72 8.02
N ALA A 15 7.26 4.18 7.34
CA ALA A 15 6.13 4.88 7.95
C ALA A 15 5.27 3.97 8.84
N LEU A 16 5.14 2.69 8.46
CA LEU A 16 4.36 1.69 9.20
C LEU A 16 5.19 0.89 10.21
N GLY A 17 6.50 1.10 10.27
CA GLY A 17 7.41 0.28 11.09
C GLY A 17 7.42 -1.21 10.67
N MET A 18 7.13 -1.49 9.39
CA MET A 18 7.08 -2.85 8.85
C MET A 18 8.29 -3.15 7.97
N GLN A 19 8.51 -4.42 7.65
CA GLN A 19 9.53 -4.79 6.66
C GLN A 19 9.04 -4.49 5.23
N ALA A 20 9.91 -3.94 4.38
CA ALA A 20 9.61 -3.68 2.97
C ALA A 20 9.15 -4.94 2.20
N ARG A 21 9.63 -6.12 2.61
CA ARG A 21 9.16 -7.40 2.08
C ARG A 21 7.69 -7.66 2.40
N ALA A 22 7.26 -7.38 3.62
CA ALA A 22 5.86 -7.55 4.04
C ALA A 22 4.93 -6.59 3.29
N VAL A 23 5.34 -5.32 3.13
CA VAL A 23 4.58 -4.34 2.32
C VAL A 23 4.47 -4.80 0.88
N ARG A 24 5.55 -5.34 0.29
CA ARG A 24 5.53 -5.87 -1.08
C ARG A 24 4.61 -7.08 -1.24
N ASP A 25 4.60 -7.98 -0.26
CA ASP A 25 3.71 -9.16 -0.25
C ASP A 25 2.24 -8.75 -0.18
N LEU A 26 1.93 -7.76 0.65
CA LEU A 26 0.60 -7.17 0.73
C LEU A 26 0.22 -6.47 -0.59
N CYS A 27 1.10 -5.67 -1.19
CA CYS A 27 0.85 -5.09 -2.51
C CYS A 27 0.56 -6.16 -3.56
N LEU A 28 1.29 -7.28 -3.56
CA LEU A 28 1.02 -8.41 -4.45
C LEU A 28 -0.35 -9.05 -4.18
N LYS A 29 -0.71 -9.23 -2.91
CA LYS A 29 -2.00 -9.80 -2.49
C LYS A 29 -3.18 -8.92 -2.91
N TYR A 30 -3.06 -7.61 -2.73
CA TYR A 30 -4.10 -6.65 -3.09
C TYR A 30 -4.12 -6.27 -4.58
N LEU A 31 -3.04 -6.53 -5.33
CA LEU A 31 -3.01 -6.32 -6.79
C LEU A 31 -4.08 -7.16 -7.51
N HIS A 32 -4.29 -8.40 -7.04
CA HIS A 32 -5.24 -9.32 -7.65
C HIS A 32 -6.69 -9.10 -7.20
N ASP A 33 -6.90 -8.28 -6.17
CA ASP A 33 -8.22 -8.03 -5.60
C ASP A 33 -8.92 -6.94 -6.41
N LYS A 34 -9.68 -7.30 -7.46
CA LYS A 34 -10.34 -6.32 -8.34
C LYS A 34 -11.47 -5.53 -7.66
N GLU A 35 -12.02 -6.05 -6.56
CA GLU A 35 -13.12 -5.42 -5.81
C GLU A 35 -12.64 -4.53 -4.66
N ASN A 36 -11.48 -4.82 -4.05
CA ASN A 36 -10.90 -4.03 -2.96
C ASN A 36 -9.49 -3.48 -3.28
N GLY A 37 -9.15 -3.42 -4.57
CA GLY A 37 -7.79 -3.32 -5.07
C GLY A 37 -7.08 -2.03 -4.76
N ILE A 38 -6.05 -2.16 -3.93
CA ILE A 38 -5.06 -1.12 -3.70
C ILE A 38 -4.27 -1.03 -5.00
N LYS A 39 -4.39 0.09 -5.72
CA LYS A 39 -3.72 0.29 -7.01
C LYS A 39 -2.26 0.61 -6.78
N ALA A 40 -1.50 -0.41 -6.39
CA ALA A 40 -0.06 -0.37 -6.39
C ALA A 40 0.44 -0.56 -7.84
N ALA A 41 1.11 0.45 -8.38
CA ALA A 41 1.72 0.38 -9.69
C ALA A 41 3.14 -0.18 -9.57
N LYS A 42 3.43 -1.23 -10.34
CA LYS A 42 4.80 -1.75 -10.45
C LYS A 42 5.53 -0.99 -11.56
N LEU A 43 6.50 -0.16 -11.18
CA LEU A 43 7.37 0.59 -12.08
C LEU A 43 8.74 -0.10 -12.10
N GLY A 44 8.93 -0.99 -13.07
CA GLY A 44 10.14 -1.81 -13.20
C GLY A 44 10.31 -2.78 -12.03
N LYS A 45 11.36 -2.57 -11.21
CA LYS A 45 11.66 -3.37 -10.01
C LYS A 45 11.09 -2.78 -8.72
N GLN A 46 10.54 -1.56 -8.76
CA GLN A 46 9.97 -0.87 -7.61
C GLN A 46 8.45 -0.83 -7.65
N TRP A 47 7.85 -0.88 -6.48
CA TRP A 47 6.42 -0.69 -6.27
C TRP A 47 6.16 0.75 -5.84
N ARG A 48 5.19 1.39 -6.49
CA ARG A 48 4.71 2.72 -6.14
C ARG A 48 3.25 2.64 -5.73
N ILE A 49 2.94 3.22 -4.59
CA ILE A 49 1.60 3.25 -4.01
C ILE A 49 1.20 4.71 -3.94
N SER A 50 0.06 5.08 -4.51
CA SER A 50 -0.44 6.46 -4.40
C SER A 50 -0.79 6.79 -2.96
N GLU A 51 -0.72 8.05 -2.55
CA GLU A 51 -1.15 8.48 -1.21
C GLU A 51 -2.57 8.02 -0.85
N LYS A 52 -3.50 8.10 -1.82
CA LYS A 52 -4.88 7.64 -1.64
C LYS A 52 -4.98 6.12 -1.38
N ASP A 53 -4.25 5.33 -2.17
CA ASP A 53 -4.18 3.88 -2.03
C ASP A 53 -3.47 3.48 -0.73
N LEU A 54 -2.47 4.26 -0.30
CA LEU A 54 -1.78 4.06 0.97
C LEU A 54 -2.74 4.27 2.14
N ASN A 55 -3.58 5.29 2.11
CA ASN A 55 -4.58 5.52 3.16
C ASN A 55 -5.55 4.33 3.25
N GLU A 56 -6.10 3.86 2.13
CA GLU A 56 -6.93 2.66 2.09
C GLU A 56 -6.18 1.40 2.56
N PHE A 57 -4.89 1.28 2.24
CA PHE A 57 -4.04 0.17 2.68
C PHE A 57 -3.89 0.15 4.20
N VAL A 58 -3.61 1.31 4.79
CA VAL A 58 -3.49 1.48 6.24
C VAL A 58 -4.84 1.26 6.91
N GLU A 59 -5.93 1.80 6.36
CA GLU A 59 -7.28 1.56 6.87
C GLU A 59 -7.69 0.08 6.78
N LYS A 60 -7.31 -0.65 5.73
CA LYS A 60 -7.59 -2.09 5.63
C LYS A 60 -6.73 -2.92 6.58
N LEU A 61 -5.48 -2.52 6.82
CA LEU A 61 -4.60 -3.19 7.78
C LEU A 61 -5.02 -2.94 9.24
N TYR A 62 -5.22 -1.68 9.62
CA TYR A 62 -5.50 -1.27 10.99
C TYR A 62 -7.00 -1.19 11.32
N GLY A 63 -7.86 -0.90 10.34
CA GLY A 63 -9.31 -0.90 10.52
C GLY A 63 -9.89 -2.30 10.71
N LYS A 64 -9.20 -3.35 10.25
CA LYS A 64 -9.57 -4.74 10.57
C LYS A 64 -9.33 -5.09 12.04
N ALA A 65 -8.52 -4.31 12.78
CA ALA A 65 -8.28 -4.51 14.20
C ALA A 65 -9.40 -3.94 15.11
N ARG A 66 -10.37 -3.17 14.57
CA ARG A 66 -11.45 -2.53 15.34
C ARG A 66 -12.84 -3.16 15.18
N ARG A 67 -12.96 -4.32 14.54
CA ARG A 67 -14.18 -5.14 14.58
C ARG A 67 -13.91 -6.41 15.38
N GLY A 68 -13.64 -6.23 16.67
CA GLY A 68 -13.67 -7.26 17.70
C GLY A 68 -14.78 -6.91 18.67
#